data_AF-A0A7V3RJA6-F1
#
_entry.id   AF-A0A7V3RJA6-F1
#
_cell.length_a   1.000
_cell.length_b   1.000
_cell.length_c   1.000
_cell.angle_alpha   90.00
_cell.angle_beta   90.00
_cell.angle_gamma   90.00
#
_symmetry.space_group_name_H-M   'P 1'
#
loop_
_entity.id
_entity.type
_entity.pdbx_description
1 polymer ?
#
loop_
_entity_poly.entity_id
_entity_poly.type
_entity_poly.pdbx_seq_one_letter_code
_entity_poly.pdbx_strand_id
1 'polypeptide(L)'
;MGSKRNSLGSLLVLLLLFFGMLAFYFLFYKPEITKKEKSDSVSLFENFNKQDVHEIDIQFIDGTNVYKTRLENVSNRWKILYPVVEEAEENSVFRILEDIPGIKSSKVYRNVDSGKLKEYGFLNPRISLKMSFKDSNSIELFVGDKTPAEDFYYAMIGSNSNIVYLVYAYKFLSIEKKTDDFRKKEIFSIQPQSVDKLVIEEKGKKPLIFMRLITNQVETYEAISPVKRKLDNFKVKTFLMNITSLSISHFYYGKLDDYAMRRYGLFGGDINITLYGNGGKDIEKLTIGREFERGFRSAFHHQKKMLFFIDNTELTNIDPKLLID
;
A
#
# COMPACT_ATOMS: atom_id res chain seq x y z
N MET A 1 15.11 -60.14 -40.77
CA MET A 1 14.42 -60.19 -39.46
C MET A 1 15.41 -60.66 -38.41
N GLY A 2 15.75 -59.85 -37.40
CA GLY A 2 16.58 -60.33 -36.28
C GLY A 2 17.42 -59.28 -35.55
N SER A 3 16.82 -58.22 -34.99
CA SER A 3 17.47 -57.39 -33.95
C SER A 3 16.42 -56.60 -33.15
N LYS A 4 15.49 -57.30 -32.50
CA LYS A 4 14.53 -56.69 -31.54
C LYS A 4 14.43 -57.47 -30.22
N ARG A 5 15.24 -58.51 -30.01
CA ARG A 5 15.14 -59.39 -28.83
C ARG A 5 15.97 -58.96 -27.61
N ASN A 6 16.89 -58.01 -27.76
CA ASN A 6 17.80 -57.59 -26.69
C ASN A 6 17.42 -56.25 -26.03
N SER A 7 16.48 -55.48 -26.59
CA SER A 7 16.10 -54.17 -26.03
C SER A 7 15.17 -54.26 -24.83
N LEU A 8 14.33 -55.30 -24.75
CA LEU A 8 13.42 -55.51 -23.61
C LEU A 8 14.17 -55.89 -22.33
N GLY A 9 15.21 -56.73 -22.43
CA GLY A 9 16.06 -57.07 -21.28
C GLY A 9 16.84 -55.87 -20.77
N SER A 10 17.39 -55.06 -21.69
CA SER A 10 18.10 -53.81 -21.34
C SER A 10 17.18 -52.78 -20.67
N LEU A 11 15.92 -52.68 -21.11
CA LEU A 11 14.94 -51.76 -20.51
C LEU A 11 14.57 -52.17 -19.09
N LEU A 12 14.43 -53.47 -18.84
CA LEU A 12 14.13 -54.04 -17.52
C LEU A 12 15.27 -53.79 -16.52
N VAL A 13 16.52 -53.91 -16.96
CA VAL A 13 17.70 -53.61 -16.14
C VAL A 13 17.78 -52.11 -15.83
N LEU A 14 17.51 -51.24 -16.80
CA LEU A 14 17.46 -49.79 -16.60
C LEU A 14 16.35 -49.37 -15.63
N LEU A 15 15.16 -49.98 -15.72
CA LEU A 15 14.07 -49.73 -14.77
C LEU A 15 14.44 -50.17 -13.36
N LEU A 16 15.06 -51.35 -13.19
CA LEU A 16 15.53 -51.82 -11.90
C LEU A 16 16.59 -50.90 -11.29
N LEU A 17 17.52 -50.40 -12.11
CA LEU A 17 18.52 -49.42 -11.67
C LEU A 17 17.86 -48.08 -11.30
N PHE A 18 16.89 -47.61 -12.08
CA PHE A 18 16.18 -46.37 -11.81
C PHE A 18 15.37 -46.46 -10.51
N PHE A 19 14.57 -47.53 -10.33
CA PHE A 19 13.83 -47.76 -9.09
C PHE A 19 14.75 -48.03 -7.92
N GLY A 20 15.89 -48.68 -8.13
CA GLY A 20 16.94 -48.86 -7.13
C GLY A 20 17.55 -47.53 -6.69
N MET A 21 17.86 -46.64 -7.63
CA MET A 21 18.33 -45.27 -7.33
C MET A 21 17.24 -44.43 -6.66
N LEU A 22 15.97 -44.56 -7.08
CA LEU A 22 14.86 -43.85 -6.47
C LEU A 22 14.62 -44.33 -5.04
N ALA A 23 14.63 -45.64 -4.81
CA ALA A 23 14.50 -46.23 -3.48
C ALA A 23 15.70 -45.88 -2.61
N PHE A 24 16.92 -45.89 -3.15
CA PHE A 24 18.12 -45.42 -2.45
C PHE A 24 18.02 -43.93 -2.12
N TYR A 25 17.53 -43.11 -3.04
CA TYR A 25 17.27 -41.70 -2.79
C TYR A 25 16.22 -41.53 -1.68
N PHE A 26 15.10 -42.24 -1.70
CA PHE A 26 14.11 -42.12 -0.63
C PHE A 26 14.53 -42.73 0.72
N LEU A 27 15.38 -43.78 0.71
CA LEU A 27 15.87 -44.44 1.92
C LEU A 27 17.04 -43.69 2.57
N PHE A 28 17.96 -43.15 1.76
CA PHE A 28 19.21 -42.53 2.23
C PHE A 28 19.26 -41.01 2.03
N TYR A 29 18.64 -40.49 0.97
CA TYR A 29 18.30 -39.07 0.82
C TYR A 29 16.94 -38.81 1.48
N LYS A 30 16.88 -39.07 2.79
CA LYS A 30 16.03 -38.21 3.61
C LYS A 30 16.72 -36.85 3.54
N PRO A 31 16.15 -35.80 2.91
CA PRO A 31 16.52 -34.48 3.38
C PRO A 31 16.40 -34.56 4.89
N GLU A 32 17.38 -34.04 5.63
CA GLU A 32 17.09 -33.63 6.99
C GLU A 32 15.94 -32.63 6.85
N ILE A 33 14.70 -33.14 6.80
CA ILE A 33 13.58 -32.54 7.47
C ILE A 33 14.12 -32.56 8.88
N THR A 34 14.84 -31.49 9.22
CA THR A 34 15.19 -31.10 10.57
C THR A 34 13.95 -31.49 11.33
N LYS A 35 14.08 -32.49 12.21
CA LYS A 35 13.03 -32.80 13.16
C LYS A 35 12.58 -31.43 13.60
N LYS A 36 11.33 -31.05 13.31
CA LYS A 36 10.71 -29.91 13.96
C LYS A 36 10.86 -30.29 15.43
N GLU A 37 11.92 -29.82 16.07
CA GLU A 37 11.92 -29.59 17.50
C GLU A 37 10.56 -28.96 17.70
N LYS A 38 9.77 -29.55 18.59
CA LYS A 38 8.52 -28.95 19.03
C LYS A 38 8.91 -27.57 19.52
N SER A 39 8.85 -26.60 18.61
CA SER A 39 9.09 -25.21 18.89
C SER A 39 7.97 -24.88 19.84
N ASP A 40 8.33 -24.51 21.06
CA ASP A 40 7.47 -23.78 21.96
C ASP A 40 7.09 -22.47 21.25
N SER A 41 6.15 -22.54 20.30
CA SER A 41 5.70 -21.39 19.53
C SER A 41 4.87 -20.53 20.48
N VAL A 42 5.53 -19.56 21.10
CA VAL A 42 4.90 -18.63 22.02
C VAL A 42 4.21 -17.53 21.22
N SER A 43 2.96 -17.23 21.56
CA SER A 43 2.26 -16.05 21.06
C SER A 43 2.85 -14.81 21.72
N LEU A 44 3.21 -13.80 20.93
CA LEU A 44 3.78 -12.58 21.50
C LEU A 44 2.70 -11.62 22.06
N PHE A 45 1.45 -11.80 21.64
CA PHE A 45 0.32 -10.92 21.97
C PHE A 45 -0.83 -11.75 22.54
N GLU A 46 -0.66 -12.26 23.76
CA GLU A 46 -1.73 -12.96 24.48
C GLU A 46 -2.82 -11.97 24.93
N ASN A 47 -4.07 -12.41 24.92
CA ASN A 47 -5.24 -11.61 25.32
C ASN A 47 -5.41 -10.27 24.56
N PHE A 48 -4.85 -10.17 23.35
CA PHE A 48 -5.00 -8.98 22.52
C PHE A 48 -6.45 -8.82 22.04
N ASN A 49 -7.06 -7.69 22.38
CA ASN A 49 -8.35 -7.26 21.83
C ASN A 49 -8.16 -6.02 20.95
N LYS A 50 -8.30 -6.20 19.64
CA LYS A 50 -8.20 -5.11 18.66
C LYS A 50 -9.18 -3.96 18.89
N GLN A 51 -10.33 -4.23 19.51
CA GLN A 51 -11.35 -3.20 19.79
C GLN A 51 -10.94 -2.27 20.94
N ASP A 52 -9.99 -2.69 21.77
CA ASP A 52 -9.53 -1.93 22.92
C ASP A 52 -8.33 -1.05 22.59
N VAL A 53 -7.71 -1.24 21.42
CA VAL A 53 -6.60 -0.39 20.95
C VAL A 53 -7.14 1.00 20.60
N HIS A 54 -6.57 2.03 21.22
CA HIS A 54 -6.94 3.43 20.99
C HIS A 54 -5.81 4.24 20.34
N GLU A 55 -4.55 3.89 20.56
CA GLU A 55 -3.39 4.58 19.95
C GLU A 55 -2.38 3.56 19.42
N ILE A 56 -1.75 3.88 18.28
CA ILE A 56 -0.67 3.11 17.69
C ILE A 56 0.47 4.07 17.33
N ASP A 57 1.62 3.89 17.97
CA ASP A 57 2.86 4.57 17.65
C ASP A 57 3.80 3.59 16.93
N ILE A 58 4.23 3.96 15.72
CA ILE A 58 5.14 3.15 14.88
C ILE A 58 6.38 3.99 14.58
N GLN A 59 7.55 3.44 14.86
CA GLN A 59 8.81 3.87 14.29
C GLN A 59 9.35 2.75 13.39
N PHE A 60 9.74 3.09 12.17
CA PHE A 60 10.36 2.18 11.22
C PHE A 60 11.63 2.79 10.65
N ILE A 61 12.72 2.03 10.64
CA ILE A 61 14.03 2.42 10.11
C ILE A 61 14.30 1.66 8.80
N ASP A 62 14.54 2.40 7.72
CA ASP A 62 14.88 1.87 6.40
C ASP A 62 16.14 2.57 5.86
N GLY A 63 17.26 1.85 5.89
CA GLY A 63 18.58 2.44 5.65
C GLY A 63 18.88 3.56 6.66
N THR A 64 19.07 4.78 6.17
CA THR A 64 19.31 5.97 7.01
C THR A 64 18.04 6.74 7.37
N ASN A 65 16.88 6.33 6.86
CA ASN A 65 15.62 7.03 7.07
C ASN A 65 14.89 6.50 8.31
N VAL A 66 14.35 7.41 9.12
CA VAL A 66 13.51 7.07 10.27
C VAL A 66 12.11 7.61 10.03
N TYR A 67 11.16 6.72 9.86
CA TYR A 67 9.74 7.04 9.74
C TYR A 67 9.08 6.90 11.10
N LYS A 68 8.25 7.87 11.46
CA LYS A 68 7.46 7.84 12.69
C LYS A 68 6.01 8.16 12.33
N THR A 69 5.09 7.34 12.78
CA THR A 69 3.65 7.53 12.57
C THR A 69 2.94 7.35 13.89
N ARG A 70 2.09 8.32 14.25
CA ARG A 70 1.15 8.20 15.38
C ARG A 70 -0.26 8.13 14.85
N LEU A 71 -1.00 7.10 15.25
CA LEU A 71 -2.40 6.88 14.92
C LEU A 71 -3.24 6.90 16.20
N GLU A 72 -4.42 7.51 16.14
CA GLU A 72 -5.39 7.53 17.25
C GLU A 72 -6.80 7.21 16.74
N ASN A 73 -7.54 6.39 17.48
CA ASN A 73 -8.93 6.10 17.21
C ASN A 73 -9.82 7.16 17.89
N VAL A 74 -10.29 8.13 17.11
CA VAL A 74 -11.16 9.21 17.58
C VAL A 74 -12.57 8.96 17.08
N SER A 75 -13.50 8.66 17.99
CA SER A 75 -14.92 8.42 17.66
C SER A 75 -15.13 7.33 16.60
N ASN A 76 -14.46 6.19 16.76
CA ASN A 76 -14.50 5.04 15.84
C ASN A 76 -13.92 5.32 14.44
N ARG A 77 -13.07 6.33 14.30
CA ARG A 77 -12.28 6.58 13.08
C ARG A 77 -10.81 6.75 13.43
N TRP A 78 -9.94 6.15 12.63
CA TRP A 78 -8.51 6.31 12.81
C TRP A 78 -8.03 7.62 12.19
N LYS A 79 -7.20 8.33 12.94
CA LYS A 79 -6.53 9.56 12.50
C LYS A 79 -5.04 9.40 12.62
N ILE A 80 -4.32 9.96 11.66
CA ILE A 80 -2.89 10.21 11.79
C ILE A 80 -2.74 11.51 12.58
N LEU A 81 -1.90 11.50 13.62
CA LEU A 81 -1.57 12.69 14.43
C LEU A 81 -0.15 13.19 14.18
N TYR A 82 0.73 12.32 13.67
CA TYR A 82 2.11 12.66 13.33
C TYR A 82 2.57 11.83 12.13
N PRO A 83 3.34 12.42 11.19
CA PRO A 83 3.77 13.83 11.10
C PRO A 83 2.72 14.78 10.54
N VAL A 84 1.59 14.27 10.07
CA VAL A 84 0.48 15.05 9.51
C VAL A 84 -0.80 14.74 10.29
N VAL A 85 -1.71 15.71 10.37
CA VAL A 85 -3.00 15.54 11.04
C VAL A 85 -4.10 15.35 10.01
N GLU A 86 -4.55 14.12 9.83
CA GLU A 86 -5.59 13.76 8.85
C GLU A 86 -6.30 12.44 9.19
N GLU A 87 -7.36 12.11 8.45
CA GLU A 87 -7.97 10.78 8.55
C GLU A 87 -7.06 9.72 7.95
N ALA A 88 -6.90 8.61 8.67
CA ALA A 88 -6.19 7.46 8.15
C ALA A 88 -7.05 6.68 7.14
N GLU A 89 -6.39 5.89 6.31
CA GLU A 89 -7.00 4.83 5.54
C GLU A 89 -7.27 3.64 6.49
N GLU A 90 -8.56 3.43 6.77
CA GLU A 90 -9.04 2.49 7.80
C GLU A 90 -8.55 1.05 7.55
N ASN A 91 -8.51 0.59 6.31
CA ASN A 91 -8.08 -0.78 6.01
C ASN A 91 -6.59 -0.98 6.34
N SER A 92 -5.77 0.05 6.15
CA SER A 92 -4.34 0.01 6.40
C SER A 92 -4.01 -0.10 7.87
N VAL A 93 -4.80 0.54 8.73
CA VAL A 93 -4.71 0.38 10.20
C VAL A 93 -5.29 -0.97 10.62
N PHE A 94 -6.44 -1.35 10.07
CA PHE A 94 -7.10 -2.62 10.37
C PHE A 94 -6.19 -3.83 10.10
N ARG A 95 -5.41 -3.83 9.02
CA ARG A 95 -4.44 -4.89 8.71
C ARG A 95 -3.41 -5.10 9.83
N ILE A 96 -2.92 -4.03 10.46
CA ILE A 96 -2.01 -4.15 11.61
C ILE A 96 -2.72 -4.87 12.76
N LEU A 97 -3.91 -4.41 13.09
CA LEU A 97 -4.70 -4.96 14.19
C LEU A 97 -5.08 -6.44 13.99
N GLU A 98 -5.25 -6.88 12.74
CA GLU A 98 -5.49 -8.29 12.40
C GLU A 98 -4.22 -9.16 12.44
N ASP A 99 -3.08 -8.62 11.99
CA ASP A 99 -1.86 -9.42 11.83
C ASP A 99 -1.12 -9.63 13.16
N ILE A 100 -1.18 -8.64 14.06
CA ILE A 100 -0.48 -8.62 15.35
C ILE A 100 -0.77 -9.88 16.21
N PRO A 101 -2.03 -10.30 16.43
CA PRO A 101 -2.34 -11.54 17.16
C PRO A 101 -1.74 -12.79 16.53
N GLY A 102 -1.45 -12.74 15.23
CA GLY A 102 -0.86 -13.84 14.47
C GLY A 102 0.66 -13.95 14.59
N ILE A 103 1.31 -13.05 15.36
CA ILE A 103 2.75 -13.06 15.59
C ILE A 103 3.10 -14.12 16.63
N LYS A 104 3.77 -15.16 16.15
CA LYS A 104 4.25 -16.29 16.97
C LYS A 104 5.75 -16.48 16.77
N SER A 105 6.42 -16.83 17.84
CA SER A 105 7.84 -17.18 17.79
C SER A 105 8.05 -18.56 17.16
N SER A 106 9.13 -18.68 16.41
CA SER A 106 9.71 -19.96 15.98
C SER A 106 10.79 -20.45 16.95
N LYS A 107 11.33 -19.57 17.79
CA LYS A 107 12.29 -19.89 18.84
C LYS A 107 12.28 -18.80 19.91
N VAL A 108 12.59 -19.17 21.14
CA VAL A 108 12.68 -18.26 22.28
C VAL A 108 14.07 -18.38 22.91
N TYR A 109 14.74 -17.25 23.08
CA TYR A 109 15.96 -17.11 23.86
C TYR A 109 15.61 -16.41 25.18
N ARG A 110 15.95 -17.02 26.32
CA ARG A 110 15.68 -16.47 27.66
C ARG A 110 16.98 -16.06 28.33
N ASN A 111 16.92 -15.10 29.25
CA ASN A 111 18.07 -14.59 30.00
C ASN A 111 19.20 -14.08 29.07
N VAL A 112 18.82 -13.39 27.99
CA VAL A 112 19.77 -12.79 27.05
C VAL A 112 20.44 -11.59 27.73
N ASP A 113 21.77 -11.59 27.76
CA ASP A 113 22.55 -10.49 28.33
C ASP A 113 22.54 -9.23 27.44
N SER A 114 22.94 -8.10 28.01
CA SER A 114 22.95 -6.80 27.31
C SER A 114 23.88 -6.73 26.11
N GLY A 115 24.97 -7.51 26.10
CA GLY A 115 25.88 -7.62 24.96
C GLY A 115 25.17 -8.23 23.76
N LYS A 116 24.47 -9.36 23.98
CA LYS A 116 23.66 -10.00 22.93
C LYS A 116 22.45 -9.19 22.50
N LEU A 117 21.79 -8.46 23.41
CA LEU A 117 20.70 -7.55 23.02
C LEU A 117 21.19 -6.48 22.04
N LYS A 118 22.41 -5.98 22.22
CA LYS A 118 23.04 -5.05 21.28
C LYS A 118 23.37 -5.73 19.95
N GLU A 119 23.91 -6.95 19.98
CA GLU A 119 24.20 -7.75 18.76
C GLU A 119 22.94 -8.08 17.96
N TYR A 120 21.78 -8.20 18.60
CA TYR A 120 20.50 -8.45 17.95
C TYR A 120 19.79 -7.18 17.46
N GLY A 121 20.43 -6.01 17.54
CA GLY A 121 19.90 -4.76 16.98
C GLY A 121 18.91 -4.01 17.89
N PHE A 122 18.79 -4.34 19.18
CA PHE A 122 17.84 -3.66 20.07
C PHE A 122 18.30 -2.27 20.56
N LEU A 123 19.53 -1.85 20.27
CA LEU A 123 19.98 -0.48 20.56
C LEU A 123 19.29 0.56 19.66
N ASN A 124 19.10 0.22 18.38
CA ASN A 124 18.36 1.02 17.40
C ASN A 124 17.43 0.07 16.64
N PRO A 125 16.31 -0.34 17.25
CA PRO A 125 15.44 -1.34 16.67
C PRO A 125 14.90 -0.86 15.32
N ARG A 126 14.90 -1.76 14.33
CA ARG A 126 14.34 -1.55 13.00
C ARG A 126 12.88 -1.13 13.07
N ILE A 127 12.11 -1.74 13.96
CA ILE A 127 10.72 -1.38 14.22
C ILE A 127 10.54 -1.19 15.73
N SER A 128 9.90 -0.10 16.11
CA SER A 128 9.33 0.08 17.44
C SER A 128 7.84 0.32 17.28
N LEU A 129 7.02 -0.58 17.81
CA LEU A 129 5.57 -0.47 17.82
C LEU A 129 5.11 -0.36 19.27
N LYS A 130 4.33 0.67 19.56
CA LYS A 130 3.60 0.77 20.83
C LYS A 130 2.11 0.86 20.52
N MET A 131 1.33 0.00 21.16
CA MET A 131 -0.14 0.06 21.13
C MET A 131 -0.64 0.40 22.52
N SER A 132 -1.37 1.49 22.63
CA SER A 132 -2.02 1.92 23.88
C SER A 132 -3.50 1.55 23.83
N PHE A 133 -3.99 1.00 24.93
CA PHE A 133 -5.35 0.49 25.07
C PHE A 133 -6.22 1.46 25.88
N LYS A 134 -7.54 1.30 25.79
CA LYS A 134 -8.54 2.14 26.50
C LYS A 134 -8.42 2.09 28.02
N ASP A 135 -7.88 1.01 28.56
CA ASP A 135 -7.64 0.81 29.99
C ASP A 135 -6.33 1.45 30.48
N SER A 136 -5.68 2.27 29.63
CA SER A 136 -4.37 2.91 29.86
C SER A 136 -3.18 1.95 29.91
N ASN A 137 -3.38 0.64 29.65
CA ASN A 137 -2.26 -0.27 29.44
C ASN A 137 -1.65 -0.06 28.05
N SER A 138 -0.42 -0.57 27.86
CA SER A 138 0.22 -0.57 26.56
C SER A 138 1.08 -1.80 26.35
N ILE A 139 1.26 -2.19 25.09
CA ILE A 139 2.21 -3.22 24.68
C ILE A 139 3.23 -2.57 23.76
N GLU A 140 4.51 -2.83 24.03
CA GLU A 140 5.64 -2.40 23.21
C GLU A 140 6.29 -3.60 22.55
N LEU A 141 6.40 -3.57 21.23
CA LEU A 141 7.14 -4.52 20.41
C LEU A 141 8.34 -3.82 19.79
N PHE A 142 9.51 -4.41 20.00
CA PHE A 142 10.75 -4.01 19.35
C PHE A 142 11.19 -5.11 18.40
N VAL A 143 11.52 -4.75 17.16
CA VAL A 143 12.08 -5.67 16.16
C VAL A 143 13.48 -5.18 15.84
N GLY A 144 14.46 -6.04 16.12
CA GLY A 144 15.88 -5.79 15.89
C GLY A 144 16.33 -6.25 14.51
N ASP A 145 17.53 -6.79 14.45
CA ASP A 145 18.17 -7.18 13.21
C ASP A 145 17.58 -8.47 12.62
N LYS A 146 17.75 -8.60 11.32
CA LYS A 146 17.41 -9.81 10.56
C LYS A 146 18.46 -10.88 10.87
N THR A 147 18.05 -12.14 10.91
CA THR A 147 19.03 -13.24 11.02
C THR A 147 19.87 -13.34 9.74
N PRO A 148 21.08 -13.95 9.79
CA PRO A 148 21.93 -14.10 8.60
C PRO A 148 21.28 -14.87 7.44
N ALA A 149 20.35 -15.79 7.75
CA ALA A 149 19.57 -16.52 6.76
C ALA A 149 18.38 -15.72 6.20
N GLU A 150 18.13 -14.52 6.72
CA GLU A 150 17.09 -13.60 6.26
C GLU A 150 15.63 -14.06 6.41
N ASP A 151 15.38 -15.22 7.02
CA ASP A 151 14.03 -15.74 7.21
C ASP A 151 13.32 -15.15 8.45
N PHE A 152 14.09 -14.63 9.41
CA PHE A 152 13.60 -14.20 10.72
C PHE A 152 14.14 -12.84 11.14
N TYR A 153 13.40 -12.16 12.01
CA TYR A 153 13.91 -11.07 12.84
C TYR A 153 13.99 -11.50 14.30
N TYR A 154 14.90 -10.87 15.04
CA TYR A 154 14.85 -10.84 16.50
C TYR A 154 13.76 -9.86 16.96
N ALA A 155 12.90 -10.29 17.86
CA ALA A 155 11.83 -9.48 18.43
C ALA A 155 11.83 -9.52 19.96
N MET A 156 11.36 -8.46 20.61
CA MET A 156 11.29 -8.32 22.06
C MET A 156 10.01 -7.59 22.45
N ILE A 157 9.34 -8.06 23.50
CA ILE A 157 8.17 -7.39 24.08
C ILE A 157 8.60 -6.66 25.35
N GLY A 158 8.38 -5.35 25.39
CA GLY A 158 8.81 -4.47 26.48
C GLY A 158 10.29 -4.09 26.43
N SER A 159 10.59 -2.82 26.69
CA SER A 159 11.93 -2.24 26.56
C SER A 159 12.96 -2.78 27.55
N ASN A 160 12.52 -3.35 28.68
CA ASN A 160 13.37 -3.92 29.74
C ASN A 160 13.42 -5.46 29.74
N SER A 161 12.95 -6.11 28.67
CA SER A 161 12.93 -7.56 28.59
C SER A 161 14.31 -8.15 28.29
N ASN A 162 14.58 -9.35 28.81
CA ASN A 162 15.74 -10.17 28.47
C ASN A 162 15.32 -11.46 27.72
N ILE A 163 14.10 -11.47 27.18
CA ILE A 163 13.54 -12.56 26.38
C ILE A 163 13.47 -12.09 24.92
N VAL A 164 14.12 -12.84 24.05
CA VAL A 164 14.19 -12.54 22.61
C VAL A 164 13.52 -13.67 21.83
N TYR A 165 12.67 -13.29 20.90
CA TYR A 165 11.90 -14.19 20.04
C TYR A 165 12.47 -14.16 18.62
N LEU A 166 12.62 -15.32 17.99
CA LEU A 166 12.77 -15.37 16.54
C LEU A 166 11.39 -15.45 15.90
N VAL A 167 11.08 -14.50 15.03
CA VAL A 167 9.79 -14.40 14.34
C VAL A 167 10.04 -14.28 12.85
N TYR A 168 9.26 -15.00 12.05
CA TYR A 168 9.39 -14.94 10.58
C TYR A 168 9.25 -13.52 10.06
N ALA A 169 10.13 -13.11 9.16
CA ALA A 169 10.21 -11.72 8.69
C ALA A 169 8.88 -11.21 8.10
N TYR A 170 8.17 -12.05 7.35
CA TYR A 170 6.90 -11.69 6.72
C TYR A 170 5.80 -11.27 7.72
N LYS A 171 5.93 -11.62 9.01
CA LYS A 171 4.97 -11.26 10.05
C LYS A 171 4.96 -9.77 10.39
N PHE A 172 5.99 -9.03 10.00
CA PHE A 172 6.10 -7.60 10.29
C PHE A 172 5.74 -6.71 9.10
N LEU A 173 5.39 -7.27 7.94
CA LEU A 173 5.11 -6.50 6.71
C LEU A 173 3.99 -5.47 6.87
N SER A 174 2.99 -5.72 7.71
CA SER A 174 1.94 -4.74 7.98
C SER A 174 2.38 -3.59 8.89
N ILE A 175 3.49 -3.75 9.61
CA ILE A 175 4.05 -2.78 10.57
C ILE A 175 5.24 -2.03 9.97
N GLU A 176 5.97 -2.64 9.02
CA GLU A 176 7.02 -2.01 8.19
C GLU A 176 6.42 -1.01 7.18
N LYS A 177 5.74 0.02 7.71
CA LYS A 177 4.99 1.01 6.95
C LYS A 177 5.47 2.43 7.23
N LYS A 178 5.41 3.26 6.18
CA LYS A 178 5.61 4.71 6.27
C LYS A 178 4.28 5.39 6.54
N THR A 179 4.30 6.65 6.95
CA THR A 179 3.06 7.43 7.18
C THR A 179 2.15 7.39 5.96
N ASP A 180 2.70 7.56 4.76
CA ASP A 180 1.94 7.57 3.49
C ASP A 180 1.18 6.27 3.21
N ASP A 181 1.57 5.15 3.82
CA ASP A 181 0.84 3.87 3.72
C ASP A 181 -0.43 3.85 4.59
N PHE A 182 -0.62 4.84 5.46
CA PHE A 182 -1.83 5.05 6.25
C PHE A 182 -2.69 6.19 5.73
N ARG A 183 -2.30 6.87 4.66
CA ARG A 183 -3.03 8.02 4.11
C ARG A 183 -3.98 7.57 3.01
N LYS A 184 -5.12 8.26 2.87
CA LYS A 184 -6.03 8.02 1.74
C LYS A 184 -5.38 8.49 0.44
N LYS A 185 -5.19 7.57 -0.50
CA LYS A 185 -4.60 7.86 -1.82
C LYS A 185 -5.62 8.31 -2.86
N GLU A 186 -6.90 8.22 -2.56
CA GLU A 186 -7.98 8.66 -3.46
C GLU A 186 -7.98 10.18 -3.63
N ILE A 187 -7.85 10.65 -4.87
CA ILE A 187 -7.91 12.08 -5.18
C ILE A 187 -9.34 12.56 -5.06
N PHE A 188 -10.30 11.87 -5.67
CA PHE A 188 -11.71 12.25 -5.67
C PHE A 188 -12.53 11.34 -4.75
N SER A 189 -13.47 11.92 -4.02
CA SER A 189 -14.35 11.15 -3.11
C SER A 189 -15.80 11.14 -3.61
N ILE A 190 -15.96 11.07 -4.93
CA ILE A 190 -17.25 11.09 -5.63
C ILE A 190 -17.41 9.88 -6.55
N GLN A 191 -18.66 9.53 -6.83
CA GLN A 191 -18.98 8.48 -7.79
C GLN A 191 -19.05 9.07 -9.22
N PRO A 192 -18.56 8.36 -10.25
CA PRO A 192 -18.64 8.81 -11.65
C PRO A 192 -20.04 9.26 -12.08
N GLN A 193 -21.08 8.57 -11.60
CA GLN A 193 -22.48 8.81 -11.95
C GLN A 193 -23.05 10.10 -11.34
N SER A 194 -22.35 10.72 -10.40
CA SER A 194 -22.72 12.02 -9.82
C SER A 194 -22.23 13.20 -10.67
N VAL A 195 -21.42 12.95 -11.69
CA VAL A 195 -20.88 13.97 -12.60
C VAL A 195 -21.86 14.24 -13.73
N ASP A 196 -22.40 15.46 -13.76
CA ASP A 196 -23.30 15.92 -14.82
C ASP A 196 -22.56 16.70 -15.91
N LYS A 197 -21.41 17.28 -15.60
CA LYS A 197 -20.55 17.96 -16.58
C LYS A 197 -19.08 17.80 -16.21
N LEU A 198 -18.26 17.55 -17.22
CA LEU A 198 -16.81 17.58 -17.13
C LEU A 198 -16.27 18.74 -17.97
N VAL A 199 -15.30 19.46 -17.43
CA VAL A 199 -14.48 20.43 -18.15
C VAL A 199 -13.02 20.07 -17.98
N ILE A 200 -12.31 19.88 -19.10
CA ILE A 200 -10.85 19.73 -19.14
C ILE A 200 -10.26 20.88 -19.93
N GLU A 201 -9.42 21.66 -19.28
CA GLU A 201 -8.67 22.78 -19.87
C GLU A 201 -7.20 22.42 -19.92
N GLU A 202 -6.69 22.13 -21.11
CA GLU A 202 -5.27 21.94 -21.35
C GLU A 202 -4.65 23.22 -21.92
N LYS A 203 -3.50 23.62 -21.39
CA LYS A 203 -2.83 24.84 -21.81
C LYS A 203 -2.57 24.86 -23.32
N GLY A 204 -3.07 25.91 -23.99
CA GLY A 204 -2.92 26.11 -25.44
C GLY A 204 -3.89 25.31 -26.31
N LYS A 205 -4.84 24.56 -25.72
CA LYS A 205 -5.87 23.83 -26.46
C LYS A 205 -7.26 24.42 -26.18
N LYS A 206 -8.22 24.13 -27.06
CA LYS A 206 -9.64 24.38 -26.76
C LYS A 206 -10.10 23.43 -25.65
N PRO A 207 -10.93 23.89 -24.70
CA PRO A 207 -11.38 23.03 -23.61
C PRO A 207 -12.23 21.88 -24.16
N LEU A 208 -12.07 20.70 -23.58
CA LEU A 208 -13.03 19.62 -23.73
C LEU A 208 -14.14 19.85 -22.71
N ILE A 209 -15.39 19.91 -23.18
CA ILE A 209 -16.55 20.04 -22.33
C ILE A 209 -17.58 19.03 -22.78
N PHE A 210 -18.02 18.16 -21.87
CA PHE A 210 -19.20 17.33 -22.10
C PHE A 210 -20.19 17.43 -20.97
N MET A 211 -21.46 17.15 -21.29
CA MET A 211 -22.57 17.13 -20.36
C MET A 211 -23.34 15.83 -20.47
N ARG A 212 -23.84 15.37 -19.33
CA ARG A 212 -24.83 14.31 -19.18
C ARG A 212 -26.21 14.88 -19.48
N LEU A 213 -26.97 14.16 -20.29
CA LEU A 213 -28.35 14.49 -20.66
C LEU A 213 -29.24 13.28 -20.38
N ILE A 214 -30.38 13.52 -19.72
CA ILE A 214 -31.40 12.51 -19.48
C ILE A 214 -32.64 12.91 -20.26
N THR A 215 -33.01 12.15 -21.28
CA THR A 215 -34.21 12.38 -22.10
C THR A 215 -34.99 11.08 -22.18
N ASN A 216 -36.29 11.10 -21.82
CA ASN A 216 -37.14 9.90 -21.80
C ASN A 216 -36.51 8.72 -21.03
N GLN A 217 -35.91 9.00 -19.87
CA GLN A 217 -35.17 8.04 -19.04
C GLN A 217 -33.92 7.41 -19.71
N VAL A 218 -33.52 7.88 -20.89
CA VAL A 218 -32.29 7.47 -21.54
C VAL A 218 -31.20 8.47 -21.22
N GLU A 219 -30.13 7.96 -20.61
CA GLU A 219 -28.91 8.71 -20.35
C GLU A 219 -28.04 8.76 -21.61
N THR A 220 -27.61 9.95 -21.98
CA THR A 220 -26.65 10.19 -23.07
C THR A 220 -25.63 11.24 -22.66
N TYR A 221 -24.51 11.30 -23.38
CA TYR A 221 -23.51 12.34 -23.20
C TYR A 221 -23.30 13.11 -24.50
N GLU A 222 -23.16 14.43 -24.38
CA GLU A 222 -22.91 15.32 -25.51
C GLU A 222 -21.68 16.19 -25.22
N ALA A 223 -20.74 16.22 -26.15
CA ALA A 223 -19.67 17.21 -26.16
C ALA A 223 -20.24 18.55 -26.62
N ILE A 224 -19.85 19.62 -25.94
CA ILE A 224 -20.19 21.02 -26.28
C ILE A 224 -18.98 21.72 -26.90
N SER A 225 -17.78 21.33 -26.47
CA SER A 225 -16.51 21.84 -26.96
C SER A 225 -15.50 20.70 -27.08
N PRO A 226 -14.61 20.68 -28.08
CA PRO A 226 -14.40 21.72 -29.11
C PRO A 226 -15.44 21.72 -30.24
N VAL A 227 -16.20 20.63 -30.40
CA VAL A 227 -17.26 20.49 -31.42
C VAL A 227 -18.48 19.87 -30.76
N LYS A 228 -19.66 20.44 -31.04
CA LYS A 228 -20.93 19.91 -30.55
C LYS A 228 -21.26 18.57 -31.20
N ARG A 229 -21.34 17.49 -30.42
CA ARG A 229 -21.72 16.15 -30.93
C ARG A 229 -22.06 15.18 -29.81
N LYS A 230 -22.88 14.18 -30.15
CA LYS A 230 -23.12 13.02 -29.28
C LYS A 230 -21.83 12.22 -29.08
N LEU A 231 -21.58 11.80 -27.84
CA LEU A 231 -20.45 10.95 -27.48
C LEU A 231 -20.91 9.50 -27.29
N ASP A 232 -19.96 8.58 -27.41
CA ASP A 232 -20.18 7.19 -27.03
C ASP A 232 -20.31 7.08 -25.50
N ASN A 233 -21.43 6.53 -25.04
CA ASN A 233 -21.75 6.45 -23.62
C ASN A 233 -20.75 5.57 -22.85
N PHE A 234 -20.23 4.50 -23.46
CA PHE A 234 -19.29 3.59 -22.81
C PHE A 234 -17.92 4.26 -22.65
N LYS A 235 -17.44 4.96 -23.69
CA LYS A 235 -16.20 5.75 -23.62
C LYS A 235 -16.28 6.82 -22.54
N VAL A 236 -17.38 7.57 -22.46
CA VAL A 236 -17.54 8.62 -21.42
C VAL A 236 -17.56 8.03 -20.01
N LYS A 237 -18.30 6.94 -19.79
CA LYS A 237 -18.34 6.29 -18.47
C LYS A 237 -16.96 5.75 -18.07
N THR A 238 -16.24 5.13 -19.00
CA THR A 238 -14.86 4.67 -18.77
C THR A 238 -13.92 5.82 -18.44
N PHE A 239 -14.03 6.92 -19.17
CA PHE A 239 -13.21 8.10 -18.94
C PHE A 239 -13.49 8.75 -17.58
N LEU A 240 -14.75 8.87 -17.18
CA LEU A 240 -15.12 9.35 -15.85
C LEU A 240 -14.61 8.41 -14.76
N MET A 241 -14.71 7.09 -14.94
CA MET A 241 -14.12 6.12 -14.01
C MET A 241 -12.62 6.37 -13.86
N ASN A 242 -11.87 6.46 -14.95
CA ASN A 242 -10.42 6.73 -14.93
C ASN A 242 -10.05 8.03 -14.22
N ILE A 243 -10.84 9.11 -14.42
CA ILE A 243 -10.64 10.38 -13.70
C ILE A 243 -10.89 10.19 -12.21
N THR A 244 -12.04 9.64 -11.84
CA THR A 244 -12.41 9.48 -10.42
C THR A 244 -11.52 8.47 -9.69
N SER A 245 -10.87 7.55 -10.42
CA SER A 245 -9.95 6.57 -9.86
C SER A 245 -8.49 7.04 -9.79
N LEU A 246 -8.18 8.29 -10.21
CA LEU A 246 -6.83 8.82 -10.08
C LEU A 246 -6.35 8.75 -8.62
N SER A 247 -5.09 8.42 -8.45
CA SER A 247 -4.49 8.16 -7.15
C SER A 247 -3.27 9.04 -6.87
N ILE A 248 -3.12 9.39 -5.60
CA ILE A 248 -1.94 10.08 -5.11
C ILE A 248 -0.78 9.07 -5.09
N SER A 249 0.27 9.37 -5.85
CA SER A 249 1.50 8.56 -5.87
C SER A 249 2.46 8.99 -4.77
N HIS A 250 2.66 10.30 -4.60
CA HIS A 250 3.49 10.86 -3.53
C HIS A 250 2.82 12.05 -2.86
N PHE A 251 2.96 12.13 -1.55
CA PHE A 251 2.41 13.24 -0.78
C PHE A 251 3.42 14.39 -0.65
N TYR A 252 2.92 15.61 -0.68
CA TYR A 252 3.71 16.80 -0.37
C TYR A 252 3.69 17.09 1.14
N TYR A 253 4.87 17.25 1.73
CA TYR A 253 5.05 17.52 3.15
C TYR A 253 5.49 18.96 3.46
N GLY A 254 5.78 19.76 2.44
CA GLY A 254 6.22 21.13 2.61
C GLY A 254 5.07 22.07 2.99
N LYS A 255 5.41 23.31 3.31
CA LYS A 255 4.42 24.37 3.48
C LYS A 255 3.71 24.64 2.15
N LEU A 256 2.39 24.73 2.20
CA LEU A 256 1.58 25.15 1.07
C LEU A 256 1.49 26.68 1.05
N ASP A 257 2.28 27.31 0.19
CA ASP A 257 2.32 28.76 -0.02
C ASP A 257 2.50 29.12 -1.50
N ASP A 258 2.46 30.41 -1.82
CA ASP A 258 2.61 30.91 -3.19
C ASP A 258 3.92 30.48 -3.85
N TYR A 259 4.99 30.31 -3.06
CA TYR A 259 6.27 29.83 -3.59
C TYR A 259 6.14 28.38 -4.06
N ALA A 260 5.57 27.50 -3.23
CA ALA A 260 5.28 26.12 -3.63
C ALA A 260 4.39 26.07 -4.87
N MET A 261 3.29 26.85 -4.88
CA MET A 261 2.36 26.88 -6.01
C MET A 261 3.03 27.33 -7.32
N ARG A 262 3.96 28.31 -7.29
CA ARG A 262 4.73 28.73 -8.47
C ARG A 262 5.76 27.70 -8.89
N ARG A 263 6.51 27.14 -7.94
CA ARG A 263 7.56 26.16 -8.18
C ARG A 263 7.02 24.96 -8.95
N TYR A 264 5.87 24.46 -8.53
CA TYR A 264 5.19 23.32 -9.12
C TYR A 264 4.28 23.70 -10.31
N GLY A 265 4.19 24.97 -10.69
CA GLY A 265 3.42 25.41 -11.86
C GLY A 265 1.91 25.26 -11.71
N LEU A 266 1.40 25.41 -10.49
CA LEU A 266 -0.02 25.27 -10.15
C LEU A 266 -0.80 26.59 -10.28
N PHE A 267 -0.09 27.71 -10.52
CA PHE A 267 -0.72 28.94 -11.00
C PHE A 267 -1.14 28.78 -12.46
N GLY A 268 -2.44 28.52 -12.66
CA GLY A 268 -3.03 28.27 -13.97
C GLY A 268 -2.92 26.82 -14.45
N GLY A 269 -1.89 26.08 -14.03
CA GLY A 269 -1.71 24.67 -14.37
C GLY A 269 -1.42 24.43 -15.85
N ASP A 270 -0.96 23.22 -16.15
CA ASP A 270 -0.90 22.72 -17.52
C ASP A 270 -2.21 22.04 -17.92
N ILE A 271 -2.91 21.42 -16.96
CA ILE A 271 -4.21 20.79 -17.13
C ILE A 271 -5.10 21.17 -15.95
N ASN A 272 -6.34 21.59 -16.20
CA ASN A 272 -7.36 21.75 -15.17
C ASN A 272 -8.54 20.84 -15.47
N ILE A 273 -8.95 20.06 -14.47
CA ILE A 273 -10.09 19.16 -14.53
C ILE A 273 -11.12 19.68 -13.54
N THR A 274 -12.32 19.99 -14.02
CA THR A 274 -13.44 20.43 -13.17
C THR A 274 -14.64 19.51 -13.39
N LEU A 275 -15.12 18.91 -12.31
CA LEU A 275 -16.29 18.06 -12.26
C LEU A 275 -17.44 18.85 -11.66
N TYR A 276 -18.58 18.85 -12.33
CA TYR A 276 -19.80 19.49 -11.86
C TYR A 276 -20.86 18.43 -11.59
N GLY A 277 -21.57 18.59 -10.48
CA GLY A 277 -22.71 17.75 -10.11
C GLY A 277 -24.05 18.41 -10.38
N ASN A 278 -25.09 17.86 -9.77
CA ASN A 278 -26.46 18.34 -9.91
C ASN A 278 -26.60 19.83 -9.53
N GLY A 279 -27.30 20.58 -10.36
CA GLY A 279 -27.49 22.02 -10.20
C GLY A 279 -26.32 22.89 -10.72
N GLY A 280 -25.34 22.29 -11.40
CA GLY A 280 -24.27 23.03 -12.08
C GLY A 280 -23.18 23.59 -11.16
N LYS A 281 -23.14 23.17 -9.90
CA LYS A 281 -22.04 23.49 -8.96
C LYS A 281 -20.85 22.60 -9.25
N ASP A 282 -19.65 23.17 -9.19
CA ASP A 282 -18.42 22.39 -9.19
C ASP A 282 -18.33 21.60 -7.88
N ILE A 283 -18.18 20.28 -8.02
CA ILE A 283 -18.06 19.36 -6.89
C ILE A 283 -16.61 19.01 -6.62
N GLU A 284 -15.77 18.97 -7.67
CA GLU A 284 -14.35 18.67 -7.57
C GLU A 284 -13.57 19.47 -8.63
N LYS A 285 -12.39 19.97 -8.25
CA LYS A 285 -11.46 20.62 -9.16
C LYS A 285 -10.02 20.20 -8.84
N LEU A 286 -9.33 19.77 -9.89
CA LEU A 286 -7.94 19.35 -9.88
C LEU A 286 -7.13 20.19 -10.87
N THR A 287 -6.06 20.83 -10.40
CA THR A 287 -5.07 21.49 -11.26
C THR A 287 -3.81 20.66 -11.30
N ILE A 288 -3.39 20.22 -12.48
CA ILE A 288 -2.15 19.49 -12.71
C ILE A 288 -1.12 20.48 -13.24
N GLY A 289 0.01 20.55 -12.56
CA GLY A 289 1.11 21.44 -12.85
C GLY A 289 2.24 20.77 -13.63
N ARG A 290 3.46 21.21 -13.31
CA ARG A 290 4.69 20.75 -13.96
C ARG A 290 5.05 19.33 -13.55
N GLU A 291 5.81 18.70 -14.44
CA GLU A 291 6.53 17.46 -14.12
C GLU A 291 7.50 17.71 -12.96
N PHE A 292 7.51 16.76 -12.03
CA PHE A 292 8.33 16.73 -10.84
C PHE A 292 9.01 15.37 -10.79
N GLU A 293 10.35 15.35 -10.84
CA GLU A 293 11.11 14.12 -11.04
C GLU A 293 10.66 13.35 -12.29
N ARG A 294 11.39 12.32 -12.69
CA ARG A 294 11.02 11.60 -13.92
C ARG A 294 9.78 10.75 -13.64
N GLY A 295 8.66 11.04 -14.33
CA GLY A 295 7.47 10.19 -14.29
C GLY A 295 6.34 10.65 -13.38
N PHE A 296 6.48 11.77 -12.64
CA PHE A 296 5.39 12.31 -11.82
C PHE A 296 5.07 13.75 -12.18
N ARG A 297 3.82 14.15 -11.97
CA ARG A 297 3.40 15.55 -12.06
C ARG A 297 2.85 16.02 -10.74
N SER A 298 3.10 17.29 -10.45
CA SER A 298 2.45 17.98 -9.35
C SER A 298 0.96 18.16 -9.65
N ALA A 299 0.12 18.04 -8.63
CA ALA A 299 -1.30 18.26 -8.71
C ALA A 299 -1.84 18.92 -7.45
N PHE A 300 -2.84 19.78 -7.62
CA PHE A 300 -3.49 20.50 -6.54
C PHE A 300 -4.99 20.28 -6.59
N HIS A 301 -5.52 19.71 -5.51
CA HIS A 301 -6.94 19.53 -5.32
C HIS A 301 -7.51 20.74 -4.57
N HIS A 302 -8.45 21.45 -5.20
CA HIS A 302 -8.92 22.75 -4.70
C HIS A 302 -9.80 22.63 -3.46
N GLN A 303 -10.73 21.68 -3.43
CA GLN A 303 -11.65 21.49 -2.31
C GLN A 303 -10.92 20.93 -1.08
N LYS A 304 -10.03 19.94 -1.26
CA LYS A 304 -9.16 19.40 -0.20
C LYS A 304 -8.01 20.35 0.20
N LYS A 305 -7.75 21.41 -0.60
CA LYS A 305 -6.61 22.33 -0.46
C LYS A 305 -5.28 21.59 -0.29
N MET A 306 -5.05 20.63 -1.16
CA MET A 306 -3.95 19.68 -1.01
C MET A 306 -3.09 19.62 -2.26
N LEU A 307 -1.77 19.74 -2.08
CA LEU A 307 -0.76 19.49 -3.09
C LEU A 307 -0.23 18.07 -2.93
N PHE A 308 -0.05 17.36 -4.04
CA PHE A 308 0.53 16.03 -4.12
C PHE A 308 1.09 15.76 -5.51
N PHE A 309 1.59 14.56 -5.75
CA PHE A 309 2.12 14.13 -7.04
C PHE A 309 1.41 12.88 -7.54
N ILE A 310 1.16 12.86 -8.84
CA ILE A 310 0.47 11.79 -9.57
C ILE A 310 1.41 11.19 -10.62
N ASP A 311 1.27 9.90 -10.87
CA ASP A 311 2.03 9.20 -11.90
C ASP A 311 1.59 9.63 -13.31
N ASN A 312 2.56 9.92 -14.19
CA ASN A 312 2.29 10.34 -15.56
C ASN A 312 1.51 9.29 -16.36
N THR A 313 1.64 8.01 -16.03
CA THR A 313 0.90 6.90 -16.66
C THR A 313 -0.59 6.94 -16.34
N GLU A 314 -1.01 7.52 -15.22
CA GLU A 314 -2.44 7.72 -14.96
C GLU A 314 -3.03 8.78 -15.91
N LEU A 315 -2.23 9.80 -16.26
CA LEU A 315 -2.66 10.89 -17.13
C LEU A 315 -2.92 10.45 -18.58
N THR A 316 -2.25 9.39 -19.05
CA THR A 316 -2.52 8.85 -20.38
C THR A 316 -3.92 8.23 -20.49
N ASN A 317 -4.47 7.74 -19.38
CA ASN A 317 -5.80 7.13 -19.34
C ASN A 317 -6.94 8.16 -19.29
N ILE A 318 -6.60 9.44 -19.17
CA ILE A 318 -7.52 10.57 -19.16
C ILE A 318 -7.20 11.60 -20.26
N ASP A 319 -6.53 11.17 -21.34
CA ASP A 319 -6.34 12.01 -22.53
C ASP A 319 -7.69 12.25 -23.22
N PRO A 320 -8.12 13.52 -23.42
CA PRO A 320 -9.34 13.87 -24.13
C PRO A 320 -9.55 13.17 -25.49
N LYS A 321 -8.49 12.75 -26.18
CA LYS A 321 -8.57 12.00 -27.44
C LYS A 321 -9.30 10.67 -27.31
N LEU A 322 -9.25 10.04 -26.14
CA LEU A 322 -9.93 8.76 -25.87
C LEU A 322 -11.45 8.85 -25.96
N LEU A 323 -12.01 10.06 -25.84
CA LEU A 323 -13.43 10.32 -26.05
C LEU A 323 -13.77 10.65 -27.49
N ILE A 324 -12.76 11.06 -28.26
CA ILE A 324 -12.96 11.75 -29.52
C ILE A 324 -12.75 10.89 -30.75
N ASP A 325 -11.71 10.06 -30.69
CA ASP A 325 -11.42 8.96 -31.61
C ASP A 325 -12.27 7.75 -31.20
#